data_AF-A0A9P5ZX01-F1
#
_entry.id   AF-A0A9P5ZX01-F1
#
_cell.length_a   1.000
_cell.length_b   1.000
_cell.length_c   1.000
_cell.angle_alpha   90.00
_cell.angle_beta   90.00
_cell.angle_gamma   90.00
#
_symmetry.space_group_name_H-M   'P 1'
#
loop_
_entity.id
_entity.type
_entity.pdbx_description
1 polymer ?
#
loop_
_entity_poly.entity_id
_entity_poly.type
_entity_poly.pdbx_seq_one_letter_code
_entity_poly.pdbx_strand_id
1 'polypeptide(L)'
;MARVLASEPFVEGYGDIILRSCDGVDFHVSKCIVLVVSPIFRDMFSLPDSPAANRYEGVRPVIDMQEDSSVLDTLLRFCYPVEPPEIPSKHDFERIAATAQKFEMQSVYGRIVDSYISDNIVHPLEQYILAHRFKLHQLAIDSAEKCLDYSLSELVGQARSPDLTYLSANDYNWLLQYHQEYFNACTRLVNGRDFSWCNAEQYAFVVCPCADNDEIMDVDVDVGGERGSATVSWKKWWFNHVSRIEEAMKARGPTAVNYIDVSQAAADVIASGCQRCRDAAIVELHDFGKALRWEVKNEKSNASLEIYF
;
A
#
# COMPACT_ATOMS: atom_id res chain seq x y z
N MET A 1 -22.10 -30.97 -31.28
CA MET A 1 -21.40 -30.78 -30.00
C MET A 1 -22.10 -29.65 -29.27
N ALA A 2 -22.47 -29.82 -28.00
CA ALA A 2 -23.13 -28.77 -27.22
C ALA A 2 -22.15 -27.60 -27.06
N ARG A 3 -22.58 -26.37 -27.38
CA ARG A 3 -21.76 -25.18 -27.17
C ARG A 3 -21.62 -24.96 -25.67
N VAL A 4 -20.39 -24.85 -25.19
CA VAL A 4 -20.12 -24.43 -23.81
C VAL A 4 -20.37 -22.93 -23.76
N LEU A 5 -21.24 -22.51 -22.85
CA LEU A 5 -21.61 -21.10 -22.68
C LEU A 5 -20.59 -20.42 -21.76
N ALA A 6 -20.24 -19.17 -22.07
CA ALA A 6 -19.42 -18.34 -21.20
C ALA A 6 -20.12 -18.09 -19.85
N SER A 7 -19.33 -17.77 -18.84
CA SER A 7 -19.82 -17.39 -17.51
C SER A 7 -20.38 -15.96 -17.49
N GLU A 8 -21.19 -15.60 -16.49
CA GLU A 8 -21.59 -14.20 -16.29
C GLU A 8 -20.34 -13.30 -16.15
N PRO A 9 -20.28 -12.15 -16.84
CA PRO A 9 -21.39 -11.44 -17.49
C PRO A 9 -21.56 -11.69 -19.00
N PHE A 10 -20.85 -12.64 -19.62
CA PHE A 10 -20.75 -12.78 -21.08
C PHE A 10 -21.76 -13.77 -21.70
N VAL A 11 -22.94 -13.87 -21.12
CA VAL A 11 -23.99 -14.86 -21.46
C VAL A 11 -24.87 -14.42 -22.63
N GLU A 12 -25.57 -15.39 -23.24
CA GLU A 12 -26.51 -15.14 -24.33
C GLU A 12 -27.58 -14.11 -23.94
N GLY A 13 -27.89 -13.19 -24.86
CA GLY A 13 -28.80 -12.06 -24.62
C GLY A 13 -28.07 -10.74 -24.40
N TYR A 14 -26.86 -10.78 -23.84
CA TYR A 14 -26.01 -9.61 -23.66
C TYR A 14 -25.21 -9.27 -24.92
N GLY A 15 -24.74 -8.02 -25.06
CA GLY A 15 -23.84 -7.61 -26.15
C GLY A 15 -24.44 -7.58 -27.57
N ASP A 16 -23.70 -7.01 -28.51
CA ASP A 16 -24.08 -6.87 -29.92
C ASP A 16 -23.12 -7.61 -30.87
N ILE A 17 -22.07 -8.25 -30.34
CA ILE A 17 -21.15 -9.11 -31.07
C ILE A 17 -20.84 -10.38 -30.26
N ILE A 18 -20.37 -11.43 -30.92
CA ILE A 18 -19.91 -12.67 -30.29
C ILE A 18 -18.42 -12.86 -30.61
N LEU A 19 -17.59 -12.96 -29.57
CA LEU A 19 -16.21 -13.44 -29.69
C LEU A 19 -16.21 -14.93 -29.39
N ARG A 20 -15.86 -15.77 -30.36
CA ARG A 20 -15.77 -17.23 -30.17
C ARG A 20 -14.33 -17.62 -29.90
N SER A 21 -14.06 -18.24 -28.76
CA SER A 21 -12.74 -18.79 -28.45
C SER A 21 -12.37 -19.98 -29.35
N CYS A 22 -11.08 -20.32 -29.41
CA CYS A 22 -10.62 -21.46 -30.22
C CYS A 22 -11.08 -22.82 -29.70
N ASP A 23 -11.42 -22.92 -28.41
CA ASP A 23 -12.06 -24.06 -27.75
C ASP A 23 -13.60 -24.04 -27.80
N GLY A 24 -14.18 -23.08 -28.54
CA GLY A 24 -15.59 -23.09 -28.94
C GLY A 24 -16.57 -22.48 -27.95
N VAL A 25 -16.10 -21.62 -27.04
CA VAL A 25 -16.93 -20.85 -26.10
C VAL A 25 -17.34 -19.52 -26.74
N ASP A 26 -18.65 -19.23 -26.74
CA ASP A 26 -19.21 -18.00 -27.28
C ASP A 26 -19.30 -16.93 -26.16
N PHE A 27 -18.53 -15.85 -26.28
CA PHE A 27 -18.57 -14.68 -25.39
C PHE A 27 -19.43 -13.57 -26.00
N HIS A 28 -20.57 -13.30 -25.37
CA HIS A 28 -21.48 -12.25 -25.79
C HIS A 28 -21.06 -10.90 -25.21
N VAL A 29 -20.53 -10.00 -26.05
CA VAL A 29 -19.88 -8.75 -25.60
C VAL A 29 -20.41 -7.52 -26.33
N SER A 30 -20.30 -6.37 -25.67
CA SER A 30 -20.52 -5.04 -26.24
C SER A 30 -19.34 -4.63 -27.12
N LYS A 31 -19.62 -4.42 -28.41
CA LYS A 31 -18.73 -3.85 -29.41
C LYS A 31 -18.17 -2.52 -28.95
N CYS A 32 -19.00 -1.67 -28.35
CA CYS A 32 -18.57 -0.35 -27.87
C CYS A 32 -17.41 -0.46 -26.87
N ILE A 33 -17.47 -1.39 -25.92
CA ILE A 33 -16.41 -1.57 -24.92
C ILE A 33 -15.13 -2.03 -25.62
N VAL A 34 -15.22 -3.06 -26.45
CA VAL A 34 -14.07 -3.63 -27.16
C VAL A 34 -13.40 -2.60 -28.10
N LEU A 35 -14.18 -1.77 -28.78
CA LEU A 35 -13.70 -0.66 -29.62
C LEU A 35 -12.98 0.46 -28.86
N VAL A 36 -13.43 0.73 -27.63
CA VAL A 36 -12.83 1.75 -26.77
C VAL A 36 -11.47 1.29 -26.28
N VAL A 37 -11.37 0.03 -25.86
CA VAL A 37 -10.14 -0.49 -25.25
C VAL A 37 -9.12 -1.01 -26.27
N SER A 38 -9.50 -1.25 -27.53
CA SER A 38 -8.60 -1.80 -28.54
C SER A 38 -8.68 -1.08 -29.90
N PRO A 39 -7.56 -0.48 -30.35
CA PRO A 39 -7.40 0.01 -31.72
C PRO A 39 -7.54 -1.11 -32.77
N ILE A 40 -7.00 -2.30 -32.52
CA ILE A 40 -7.07 -3.43 -33.46
C ILE A 40 -8.52 -3.81 -33.77
N PHE A 41 -9.36 -3.91 -32.74
CA PHE A 41 -10.78 -4.17 -32.96
C PHE A 41 -11.46 -3.02 -33.72
N ARG A 42 -11.09 -1.76 -33.45
CA ARG A 42 -11.60 -0.59 -34.18
C ARG A 42 -11.29 -0.66 -35.66
N ASP A 43 -10.06 -0.96 -36.01
CA ASP A 43 -9.63 -1.07 -37.39
C ASP A 43 -10.30 -2.25 -38.08
N MET A 44 -10.34 -3.42 -37.42
CA MET A 44 -11.00 -4.62 -37.94
C MET A 44 -12.48 -4.39 -38.26
N PHE A 45 -13.20 -3.65 -37.40
CA PHE A 45 -14.61 -3.33 -37.61
C PHE A 45 -14.87 -2.20 -38.60
N SER A 46 -13.84 -1.45 -38.99
CA SER A 46 -13.95 -0.38 -40.00
C SER A 46 -13.87 -0.90 -41.43
N LEU A 47 -13.42 -2.15 -41.62
CA LEU A 47 -13.23 -2.76 -42.94
C LEU A 47 -14.58 -3.04 -43.63
N PRO A 48 -14.70 -2.81 -44.97
CA PRO A 48 -15.93 -3.00 -45.73
C PRO A 48 -16.51 -4.42 -45.64
N ASP A 49 -15.63 -5.42 -45.61
CA ASP A 49 -15.98 -6.84 -45.56
C ASP A 49 -15.96 -7.41 -44.13
N SER A 50 -15.96 -6.56 -43.10
CA SER A 50 -15.90 -7.07 -41.73
C SER A 50 -17.14 -7.91 -41.41
N PRO A 51 -17.00 -8.99 -40.60
CA PRO A 51 -18.13 -9.80 -40.15
C PRO A 51 -19.25 -8.97 -39.50
N ALA A 52 -18.91 -7.80 -38.93
CA ALA A 52 -19.85 -6.87 -38.31
C ALA A 52 -20.50 -5.86 -39.27
N ALA A 53 -20.00 -5.72 -40.51
CA ALA A 53 -20.58 -4.87 -41.55
C ALA A 53 -21.76 -5.57 -42.26
N ASN A 54 -21.72 -6.90 -42.36
CA ASN A 54 -22.80 -7.73 -42.91
C ASN A 54 -23.93 -7.94 -41.89
N ARG A 55 -24.68 -6.86 -41.61
CA ARG A 55 -25.92 -6.92 -40.82
C ARG A 55 -27.04 -7.55 -41.65
N TYR A 56 -27.06 -8.87 -41.74
CA TYR A 56 -28.32 -9.57 -42.02
C TYR A 56 -29.22 -9.40 -40.79
N GLU A 57 -30.43 -8.87 -40.99
CA GLU A 57 -31.37 -8.57 -39.92
C GLU A 57 -31.56 -9.78 -38.99
N GLY A 58 -31.13 -9.64 -37.73
CA GLY A 58 -31.34 -10.62 -36.66
C GLY A 58 -30.14 -11.50 -36.29
N VAL A 59 -29.02 -11.48 -37.01
CA VAL A 59 -27.83 -12.32 -36.69
C VAL A 59 -26.71 -11.46 -36.09
N ARG A 60 -26.30 -11.78 -34.85
CA ARG A 60 -25.11 -11.15 -34.22
C ARG A 60 -23.84 -11.63 -34.93
N PRO A 61 -22.91 -10.74 -35.30
CA PRO A 61 -21.67 -11.14 -35.94
C PRO A 61 -20.82 -11.97 -34.96
N VAL A 62 -20.28 -13.07 -35.48
CA VAL A 62 -19.38 -13.96 -34.74
C VAL A 62 -17.97 -13.75 -35.26
N ILE A 63 -17.03 -13.60 -34.34
CA ILE A 63 -15.61 -13.38 -34.62
C ILE A 63 -14.85 -14.52 -33.98
N ASP A 64 -14.24 -15.38 -34.80
CA ASP A 64 -13.42 -16.49 -34.32
C ASP A 64 -12.07 -15.95 -33.83
N MET A 65 -11.74 -16.28 -32.59
CA MET A 65 -10.52 -15.89 -31.90
C MET A 65 -9.53 -17.06 -31.85
N GLN A 66 -8.24 -16.73 -31.74
CA GLN A 66 -7.19 -17.76 -31.61
C GLN A 66 -6.96 -18.15 -30.15
N GLU A 67 -7.37 -17.28 -29.24
CA GLU A 67 -7.26 -17.43 -27.80
C GLU A 67 -8.31 -18.40 -27.27
N ASP A 68 -7.95 -19.16 -26.23
CA ASP A 68 -8.89 -20.03 -25.55
C ASP A 68 -9.80 -19.26 -24.60
N SER A 69 -10.81 -19.97 -24.10
CA SER A 69 -11.82 -19.39 -23.22
C SER A 69 -11.25 -18.81 -21.94
N SER A 70 -10.21 -19.39 -21.34
CA SER A 70 -9.65 -18.88 -20.08
C SER A 70 -8.95 -17.54 -20.27
N VAL A 71 -8.18 -17.37 -21.35
CA VAL A 71 -7.52 -16.10 -21.66
C VAL A 71 -8.56 -15.04 -22.03
N LEU A 72 -9.54 -15.38 -22.86
CA LEU A 72 -10.57 -14.42 -23.27
C LEU A 72 -11.47 -13.99 -22.12
N ASP A 73 -11.92 -14.91 -21.26
CA ASP A 73 -12.74 -14.58 -20.10
C ASP A 73 -12.00 -13.58 -19.18
N THR A 74 -10.75 -13.90 -18.85
CA THR A 74 -9.92 -13.06 -17.97
C THR A 74 -9.69 -11.68 -18.58
N LEU A 75 -9.25 -11.62 -19.85
CA LEU A 75 -9.02 -10.37 -20.58
C LEU A 75 -10.29 -9.52 -20.65
N LEU A 76 -11.43 -10.13 -20.99
CA LEU A 76 -12.69 -9.43 -21.09
C LEU A 76 -13.15 -8.91 -19.72
N ARG A 77 -12.94 -9.61 -18.61
CA ARG A 77 -13.26 -9.07 -17.28
C ARG A 77 -12.45 -7.81 -16.97
N PHE A 78 -11.18 -7.73 -17.40
CA PHE A 78 -10.41 -6.48 -17.31
C PHE A 78 -10.92 -5.38 -18.26
N CYS A 79 -11.65 -5.70 -19.33
CA CYS A 79 -12.28 -4.70 -20.20
C CYS A 79 -13.57 -4.12 -19.62
N TYR A 80 -14.22 -4.83 -18.71
CA TYR A 80 -15.54 -4.48 -18.17
C TYR A 80 -15.43 -3.88 -16.75
N PRO A 81 -16.43 -3.10 -16.32
CA PRO A 81 -16.51 -2.58 -14.95
C PRO A 81 -17.01 -3.68 -13.99
N VAL A 82 -16.28 -4.78 -13.92
CA VAL A 82 -16.50 -5.89 -12.99
C VAL A 82 -15.29 -6.04 -12.09
N GLU A 83 -15.43 -6.86 -11.05
CA GLU A 83 -14.28 -7.21 -10.19
C GLU A 83 -13.15 -7.81 -11.04
N PRO A 84 -11.90 -7.33 -10.87
CA PRO A 84 -10.75 -7.92 -11.53
C PRO A 84 -10.65 -9.41 -11.20
N PRO A 85 -10.46 -10.28 -12.20
CA PRO A 85 -10.27 -11.70 -11.96
C PRO A 85 -8.88 -11.96 -11.36
N GLU A 86 -8.79 -12.99 -10.53
CA GLU A 86 -7.49 -13.51 -10.07
C GLU A 86 -6.69 -14.09 -11.25
N ILE A 87 -5.38 -13.88 -11.23
CA ILE A 87 -4.44 -14.46 -12.20
C ILE A 87 -3.60 -15.51 -11.45
N PRO A 88 -3.93 -16.82 -11.58
CA PRO A 88 -3.47 -17.84 -10.64
C PRO A 88 -2.02 -18.26 -10.84
N SER A 89 -1.42 -17.94 -11.99
CA SER A 89 -0.04 -18.32 -12.28
C SER A 89 0.67 -17.32 -13.19
N LYS A 90 2.00 -17.34 -13.12
CA LYS A 90 2.86 -16.59 -14.03
C LYS A 90 2.60 -16.95 -15.50
N HIS A 91 2.33 -18.22 -15.78
CA HIS A 91 2.05 -18.67 -17.13
C HIS A 91 0.77 -18.04 -17.69
N ASP A 92 -0.28 -17.97 -16.87
CA ASP A 92 -1.53 -17.33 -17.25
C ASP A 92 -1.34 -15.82 -17.45
N PHE A 93 -0.61 -15.16 -16.55
CA PHE A 93 -0.22 -13.76 -16.69
C PHE A 93 0.47 -13.49 -18.04
N GLU A 94 1.51 -14.26 -18.39
CA GLU A 94 2.25 -14.07 -19.64
C GLU A 94 1.34 -14.20 -20.86
N ARG A 95 0.42 -15.16 -20.86
CA ARG A 95 -0.54 -15.37 -21.95
C ARG A 95 -1.52 -14.21 -22.07
N ILE A 96 -2.14 -13.81 -20.96
CA ILE A 96 -3.15 -12.73 -20.94
C ILE A 96 -2.50 -11.39 -21.29
N ALA A 97 -1.32 -11.10 -20.74
CA ALA A 97 -0.56 -9.88 -21.03
C ALA A 97 -0.14 -9.82 -22.51
N ALA A 98 0.34 -10.93 -23.09
CA ALA A 98 0.67 -11.02 -24.50
C ALA A 98 -0.57 -10.80 -25.39
N THR A 99 -1.73 -11.33 -25.00
CA THR A 99 -2.99 -11.09 -25.71
C THR A 99 -3.44 -9.63 -25.61
N ALA A 100 -3.34 -8.99 -24.44
CA ALA A 100 -3.65 -7.56 -24.30
C ALA A 100 -2.73 -6.70 -25.20
N GLN A 101 -1.44 -7.05 -25.30
CA GLN A 101 -0.51 -6.40 -26.22
C GLN A 101 -0.87 -6.66 -27.69
N LYS A 102 -1.21 -7.91 -28.06
CA LYS A 102 -1.64 -8.29 -29.42
C LYS A 102 -2.82 -7.45 -29.90
N PHE A 103 -3.77 -7.14 -29.02
CA PHE A 103 -4.92 -6.30 -29.33
C PHE A 103 -4.70 -4.81 -29.00
N GLU A 104 -3.47 -4.40 -28.69
CA GLU A 104 -3.08 -3.03 -28.35
C GLU A 104 -3.93 -2.40 -27.22
N MET A 105 -4.36 -3.22 -26.26
CA MET A 105 -5.19 -2.79 -25.14
C MET A 105 -4.36 -2.20 -23.99
N GLN A 106 -3.73 -1.05 -24.21
CA GLN A 106 -2.74 -0.47 -23.27
C GLN A 106 -3.29 -0.27 -21.85
N SER A 107 -4.51 0.27 -21.70
CA SER A 107 -5.13 0.47 -20.39
C SER A 107 -5.47 -0.84 -19.68
N VAL A 108 -5.88 -1.87 -20.43
CA VAL A 108 -6.19 -3.21 -19.93
C VAL A 108 -4.90 -3.92 -19.52
N TYR A 109 -3.84 -3.81 -20.34
CA TYR A 109 -2.52 -4.34 -20.02
C TYR A 109 -1.99 -3.78 -18.70
N GLY A 110 -2.10 -2.47 -18.47
CA GLY A 110 -1.71 -1.85 -17.20
C GLY A 110 -2.44 -2.45 -16.00
N ARG A 111 -3.77 -2.66 -16.11
CA ARG A 111 -4.59 -3.27 -15.05
C ARG A 111 -4.25 -4.74 -14.78
N ILE A 112 -3.92 -5.51 -15.82
CA ILE A 112 -3.47 -6.91 -15.69
C ILE A 112 -2.16 -6.98 -14.92
N VAL A 113 -1.20 -6.12 -15.29
CA VAL A 113 0.11 -6.06 -14.63
C VAL A 113 -0.02 -5.61 -13.18
N ASP A 114 -0.83 -4.59 -12.91
CA ASP A 114 -1.11 -4.08 -11.56
C ASP A 114 -1.70 -5.16 -10.65
N SER A 115 -2.76 -5.85 -11.11
CA SER A 115 -3.38 -6.96 -10.38
C SER A 115 -2.38 -8.08 -10.10
N TYR A 116 -1.61 -8.51 -11.12
CA TYR A 116 -0.65 -9.57 -10.95
C TYR A 116 0.46 -9.23 -9.94
N ILE A 117 1.03 -8.01 -10.01
CA ILE A 117 2.08 -7.58 -9.08
C ILE A 117 1.53 -7.49 -7.66
N SER A 118 0.35 -6.89 -7.49
CA SER A 118 -0.28 -6.71 -6.19
C SER A 118 -0.52 -8.04 -5.45
N ASP A 119 -0.90 -9.09 -6.19
CA ASP A 119 -1.24 -10.39 -5.62
C ASP A 119 -0.03 -11.32 -5.44
N ASN A 120 0.97 -11.24 -6.33
CA ASN A 120 2.06 -12.22 -6.39
C ASN A 120 3.40 -11.73 -5.83
N ILE A 121 3.61 -10.41 -5.76
CA ILE A 121 4.88 -9.85 -5.30
C ILE A 121 4.71 -9.38 -3.85
N VAL A 122 5.40 -10.04 -2.92
CA VAL A 122 5.21 -9.77 -1.48
C VAL A 122 6.04 -8.57 -1.02
N HIS A 123 7.26 -8.40 -1.56
CA HIS A 123 8.18 -7.39 -1.05
C HIS A 123 7.85 -6.00 -1.62
N PRO A 124 7.61 -4.98 -0.77
CA PRO A 124 7.10 -3.68 -1.23
C PRO A 124 8.10 -2.93 -2.12
N LEU A 125 9.41 -3.05 -1.87
CA LEU A 125 10.42 -2.46 -2.76
C LEU A 125 10.44 -3.13 -4.14
N GLU A 126 10.15 -4.42 -4.23
CA GLU A 126 10.06 -5.12 -5.51
C GLU A 126 8.79 -4.69 -6.26
N GLN A 127 7.66 -4.55 -5.56
CA GLN A 127 6.45 -3.93 -6.12
C GLN A 127 6.73 -2.52 -6.66
N TYR A 128 7.46 -1.69 -5.91
CA TYR A 128 7.82 -0.32 -6.31
C TYR A 128 8.68 -0.31 -7.57
N ILE A 129 9.70 -1.16 -7.64
CA ILE A 129 10.56 -1.32 -8.81
C ILE A 129 9.75 -1.72 -10.05
N LEU A 130 8.87 -2.72 -9.92
CA LEU A 130 8.05 -3.19 -11.03
C LEU A 130 7.00 -2.15 -11.44
N ALA A 131 6.44 -1.41 -10.48
CA ALA A 131 5.54 -0.30 -10.76
C ALA A 131 6.21 0.76 -11.63
N HIS A 132 7.48 1.11 -11.36
CA HIS A 132 8.28 1.98 -12.22
C HIS A 132 8.54 1.39 -13.61
N ARG A 133 8.93 0.12 -13.69
CA ARG A 133 9.15 -0.58 -14.95
C ARG A 133 7.92 -0.51 -15.87
N PHE A 134 6.73 -0.65 -15.30
CA PHE A 134 5.46 -0.69 -16.03
C PHE A 134 4.68 0.62 -15.99
N LYS A 135 5.25 1.69 -15.41
CA LYS A 135 4.65 3.02 -15.28
C LYS A 135 3.28 3.02 -14.59
N LEU A 136 3.14 2.21 -13.55
CA LEU A 136 1.92 2.07 -12.76
C LEU A 136 1.94 3.05 -11.58
N HIS A 137 1.40 4.25 -11.78
CA HIS A 137 1.50 5.36 -10.82
C HIS A 137 0.94 5.02 -9.44
N GLN A 138 -0.29 4.50 -9.40
CA GLN A 138 -0.94 4.19 -8.13
C GLN A 138 -0.21 3.09 -7.36
N LEU A 139 0.18 2.01 -8.06
CA LEU A 139 0.96 0.93 -7.47
C LEU A 139 2.31 1.42 -6.94
N ALA A 140 2.96 2.37 -7.62
CA ALA A 140 4.22 2.95 -7.15
C ALA A 140 4.02 3.76 -5.85
N ILE A 141 2.92 4.51 -5.71
CA ILE A 141 2.58 5.19 -4.46
C ILE A 141 2.29 4.17 -3.36
N ASP A 142 1.40 3.22 -3.60
CA ASP A 142 0.95 2.25 -2.60
C ASP A 142 2.12 1.38 -2.09
N SER A 143 3.02 0.99 -2.99
CA SER A 143 4.21 0.21 -2.64
C SER A 143 5.27 1.03 -1.90
N ALA A 144 5.48 2.31 -2.26
CA ALA A 144 6.34 3.22 -1.49
C ALA A 144 5.81 3.43 -0.07
N GLU A 145 4.49 3.60 0.09
CA GLU A 145 3.85 3.72 1.39
C GLU A 145 4.04 2.43 2.22
N LYS A 146 3.89 1.25 1.61
CA LYS A 146 4.17 -0.04 2.28
C LYS A 146 5.64 -0.19 2.68
N CYS A 147 6.59 0.42 1.95
CA CYS A 147 8.00 0.39 2.33
C CYS A 147 8.24 1.05 3.70
N LEU A 148 7.43 2.04 4.08
CA LEU A 148 7.55 2.72 5.38
C LEU A 148 7.29 1.80 6.59
N ASP A 149 6.68 0.64 6.37
CA ASP A 149 6.39 -0.32 7.44
C ASP A 149 7.62 -1.14 7.86
N TYR A 150 8.72 -1.03 7.10
CA TYR A 150 9.97 -1.76 7.28
C TYR A 150 11.12 -0.83 7.66
N SER A 151 12.12 -1.35 8.37
CA SER A 151 13.39 -0.64 8.53
C SER A 151 14.16 -0.58 7.20
N LEU A 152 15.03 0.43 7.04
CA LEU A 152 15.89 0.53 5.84
C LEU A 152 16.77 -0.71 5.64
N SER A 153 17.26 -1.31 6.73
CA SER A 153 18.08 -2.52 6.67
C SER A 153 17.28 -3.73 6.18
N GLU A 154 16.01 -3.87 6.56
CA GLU A 154 15.12 -4.92 6.06
C GLU A 154 14.79 -4.74 4.58
N LEU A 155 14.43 -3.51 4.17
CA LEU A 155 14.13 -3.18 2.77
C LEU A 155 15.32 -3.47 1.86
N VAL A 156 16.50 -2.96 2.21
CA VAL A 156 17.71 -3.05 1.37
C VAL A 156 18.36 -4.43 1.47
N GLY A 157 18.29 -5.06 2.64
CA GLY A 157 18.86 -6.39 2.88
C GLY A 157 18.23 -7.48 2.01
N GLN A 158 16.94 -7.34 1.71
CA GLN A 158 16.20 -8.26 0.84
C GLN A 158 16.27 -7.86 -0.64
N ALA A 159 16.60 -6.61 -0.93
CA ALA A 159 16.58 -6.03 -2.27
C ALA A 159 17.84 -6.25 -3.12
N ARG A 160 18.57 -7.36 -2.94
CA ARG A 160 19.53 -7.81 -3.98
C ARG A 160 18.79 -8.41 -5.19
N SER A 161 17.69 -7.79 -5.61
CA SER A 161 16.96 -8.19 -6.79
C SER A 161 17.65 -7.61 -8.03
N PRO A 162 17.83 -8.40 -9.11
CA PRO A 162 18.26 -7.86 -10.40
C PRO A 162 17.31 -6.79 -10.96
N ASP A 163 16.08 -6.72 -10.43
CA ASP A 163 15.05 -5.77 -10.89
C ASP A 163 15.39 -4.32 -10.53
N LEU A 164 16.28 -4.06 -9.56
CA LEU A 164 16.74 -2.69 -9.23
C LEU A 164 17.23 -1.90 -10.45
N THR A 165 17.65 -2.58 -11.52
CA THR A 165 18.04 -1.98 -12.80
C THR A 165 16.90 -1.21 -13.49
N TYR A 166 15.64 -1.45 -13.13
CA TYR A 166 14.48 -0.73 -13.65
C TYR A 166 14.21 0.61 -12.95
N LEU A 167 14.83 0.87 -11.79
CA LEU A 167 14.78 2.18 -11.15
C LEU A 167 15.96 3.04 -11.58
N SER A 168 15.70 4.33 -11.83
CA SER A 168 16.79 5.28 -11.89
C SER A 168 17.40 5.49 -10.50
N ALA A 169 18.67 5.89 -10.45
CA ALA A 169 19.30 6.26 -9.19
C ALA A 169 18.55 7.40 -8.47
N ASN A 170 17.88 8.26 -9.23
CA ASN A 170 17.11 9.37 -8.70
C ASN A 170 15.82 8.89 -8.03
N ASP A 171 15.07 7.98 -8.67
CA ASP A 171 13.82 7.43 -8.10
C ASP A 171 14.08 6.60 -6.85
N TYR A 172 15.19 5.86 -6.84
CA TYR A 172 15.65 5.15 -5.65
C TYR A 172 16.05 6.13 -4.53
N ASN A 173 16.79 7.20 -4.86
CA ASN A 173 17.17 8.21 -3.88
C ASN A 173 15.94 8.95 -3.29
N TRP A 174 14.92 9.25 -4.10
CA TRP A 174 13.67 9.83 -3.60
C TRP A 174 12.93 8.90 -2.64
N LEU A 175 12.86 7.59 -2.93
CA LEU A 175 12.27 6.63 -1.99
C LEU A 175 13.03 6.60 -0.65
N LEU A 176 14.36 6.66 -0.69
CA LEU A 176 15.19 6.70 0.53
C LEU A 176 14.97 8.00 1.32
N GLN A 177 14.88 9.14 0.65
CA GLN A 177 14.59 10.44 1.28
C GLN A 177 13.21 10.41 1.93
N TYR A 178 12.20 9.94 1.20
CA TYR A 178 10.84 9.75 1.70
C TYR A 178 10.80 8.88 2.96
N HIS A 179 11.48 7.74 2.94
CA HIS A 179 11.59 6.86 4.11
C HIS A 179 12.29 7.55 5.29
N GLN A 180 13.40 8.24 5.02
CA GLN A 180 14.16 8.96 6.04
C GLN A 180 13.37 10.11 6.67
N GLU A 181 12.62 10.88 5.88
CA GLU A 181 11.77 11.96 6.34
C GLU A 181 10.66 11.44 7.26
N TYR A 182 9.96 10.39 6.85
CA TYR A 182 8.95 9.72 7.68
C TYR A 182 9.55 9.16 8.98
N PHE A 183 10.70 8.50 8.89
CA PHE A 183 11.40 7.95 10.05
C PHE A 183 11.80 9.05 11.05
N ASN A 184 12.34 10.16 10.54
CA ASN A 184 12.71 11.30 11.37
C ASN A 184 11.48 11.93 12.03
N ALA A 185 10.36 12.05 11.30
CA ALA A 185 9.10 12.55 11.85
C ALA A 185 8.60 11.67 13.00
N CYS A 186 8.57 10.35 12.81
CA CYS A 186 8.18 9.41 13.85
C CYS A 186 9.11 9.45 15.07
N THR A 187 10.42 9.56 14.84
CA THR A 187 11.41 9.62 15.93
C THR A 187 11.26 10.92 16.76
N ARG A 188 10.83 12.03 16.15
CA ARG A 188 10.54 13.28 16.89
C ARG A 188 9.46 13.08 17.96
N LEU A 189 8.48 12.21 17.71
CA LEU A 189 7.40 11.92 18.66
C LEU A 189 7.91 11.27 19.97
N VAL A 190 9.09 10.64 19.93
CA VAL A 190 9.68 9.91 21.06
C VAL A 190 11.09 10.37 21.40
N ASN A 191 11.47 11.59 21.02
CA ASN A 191 12.82 12.13 21.23
C ASN A 191 13.08 12.63 22.67
N GLY A 192 12.09 12.53 23.56
CA GLY A 192 12.19 12.98 24.95
C GLY A 192 12.11 14.50 25.14
N ARG A 193 11.86 15.29 24.09
CA ARG A 193 11.88 16.77 24.12
C ARG A 193 10.61 17.43 23.58
N ASP A 194 9.88 16.78 22.68
CA ASP A 194 8.64 17.30 22.13
C ASP A 194 7.50 16.29 22.33
N PHE A 195 6.54 16.69 23.17
CA PHE A 195 5.32 15.95 23.46
C PHE A 195 4.08 16.82 23.31
N SER A 196 4.19 17.90 22.53
CA SER A 196 3.08 18.79 22.20
C SER A 196 1.91 18.03 21.56
N TRP A 197 2.20 16.92 20.88
CA TRP A 197 1.24 16.02 20.25
C TRP A 197 0.38 15.19 21.24
N CYS A 198 0.80 15.01 22.51
CA CYS A 198 0.05 14.17 23.47
C CYS A 198 -0.34 14.83 24.80
N ASN A 199 -0.28 16.17 24.90
CA ASN A 199 -0.61 16.91 26.14
C ASN A 199 0.05 16.29 27.38
N ALA A 200 1.34 15.91 27.27
CA ALA A 200 2.00 15.09 28.29
C ALA A 200 2.00 15.72 29.70
N GLU A 201 1.88 17.05 29.77
CA GLU A 201 1.72 17.83 30.99
C GLU A 201 0.49 17.46 31.83
N GLN A 202 -0.48 16.73 31.28
CA GLN A 202 -1.69 16.32 32.00
C GLN A 202 -1.58 14.94 32.63
N TYR A 203 -0.55 14.16 32.29
CA TYR A 203 -0.41 12.81 32.83
C TYR A 203 0.02 12.83 34.30
N ALA A 204 -0.59 11.97 35.12
CA ALA A 204 -0.30 11.82 36.54
C ALA A 204 1.17 11.47 36.81
N PHE A 205 1.85 10.82 35.86
CA PHE A 205 3.29 10.57 35.96
C PHE A 205 4.19 11.80 35.74
N VAL A 206 3.66 12.87 35.13
CA VAL A 206 4.34 14.18 34.99
C VAL A 206 4.04 15.08 36.18
N VAL A 207 2.80 15.05 36.69
CA VAL A 207 2.29 16.08 37.64
C VAL A 207 2.29 15.62 39.10
N CYS A 208 2.51 14.33 39.40
CA CYS A 208 2.37 13.86 40.79
C CYS A 208 3.35 14.58 41.74
N PRO A 209 2.85 15.32 42.75
CA PRO A 209 3.69 16.01 43.75
C PRO A 209 4.23 15.06 44.83
N CYS A 210 3.99 13.75 44.68
CA CYS A 210 4.50 12.72 45.57
C CYS A 210 6.03 12.64 45.49
N ALA A 211 6.69 12.90 46.61
CA ALA A 211 8.15 12.89 46.79
C ALA A 211 8.71 11.49 47.14
N ASP A 212 7.95 10.43 46.86
CA ASP A 212 8.34 9.06 47.21
C ASP A 212 9.46 8.59 46.28
N ASN A 213 10.71 8.60 46.75
CA ASN A 213 11.95 8.01 46.18
C ASN A 213 12.21 8.15 44.66
N ASP A 214 11.45 8.98 43.96
CA ASP A 214 11.51 9.11 42.52
C ASP A 214 12.68 10.00 42.11
N GLU A 215 13.58 9.44 41.31
CA GLU A 215 14.56 10.24 40.58
C GLU A 215 13.83 11.08 39.53
N ILE A 216 14.02 12.40 39.60
CA ILE A 216 13.48 13.37 38.65
C ILE A 216 14.61 13.76 37.70
N MET A 217 14.31 13.89 36.41
CA MET A 217 15.20 14.48 35.43
C MET A 217 14.58 15.74 34.86
N ASP A 218 15.39 16.80 34.81
CA ASP A 218 15.05 18.06 34.17
C ASP A 218 15.39 17.98 32.69
N VAL A 219 14.42 18.31 31.84
CA VAL A 219 14.61 18.34 30.39
C VAL A 219 14.07 19.65 29.84
N ASP A 220 14.87 20.28 28.98
CA ASP A 220 14.43 21.40 28.18
C ASP A 220 13.54 20.87 27.05
N VAL A 221 12.24 21.13 27.17
CA VAL A 221 11.24 20.83 26.15
C VAL A 221 10.99 22.07 25.29
N ASP A 222 10.78 21.84 24.00
CA ASP A 222 10.36 22.89 23.07
C ASP A 222 8.84 23.03 23.16
N VAL A 223 8.37 24.16 23.69
CA VAL A 223 6.94 24.41 23.91
C VAL A 223 6.28 25.04 22.68
N GLY A 224 7.06 25.40 21.66
CA GLY A 224 6.57 26.08 20.46
C GLY A 224 6.08 27.52 20.69
N GLY A 225 6.28 28.40 19.70
CA GLY A 225 5.85 29.80 19.71
C GLY A 225 6.86 30.80 20.34
N GLU A 226 6.44 32.04 20.60
CA GLU A 226 7.29 33.14 21.13
C GLU A 226 7.86 32.89 22.55
N ARG A 227 7.51 31.77 23.21
CA ARG A 227 7.86 31.47 24.61
C ARG A 227 9.20 30.75 24.81
N GLY A 228 9.86 30.26 23.75
CA GLY A 228 11.15 29.58 23.85
C GLY A 228 11.08 28.20 24.52
N SER A 229 12.24 27.68 24.96
CA SER A 229 12.38 26.41 25.67
C SER A 229 11.94 26.52 27.14
N ALA A 230 11.20 25.53 27.65
CA ALA A 230 10.89 25.43 29.08
C ALA A 230 11.56 24.20 29.69
N THR A 231 12.14 24.34 30.87
CA THR A 231 12.65 23.20 31.63
C THR A 231 11.48 22.55 32.36
N VAL A 232 11.21 21.28 32.06
CA VAL A 232 10.18 20.49 32.72
C VAL A 232 10.83 19.31 33.45
N SER A 233 10.39 19.09 34.68
CA SER A 233 10.90 18.05 35.57
C SER A 233 9.99 16.82 35.51
N TRP A 234 10.45 15.72 34.91
CA TRP A 234 9.69 14.47 34.81
C TRP A 234 10.38 13.31 35.53
N LYS A 235 9.60 12.26 35.82
CA LYS A 235 10.08 11.05 36.50
C LYS A 235 11.04 10.28 35.59
N LYS A 236 12.16 9.79 36.12
CA LYS A 236 13.20 9.10 35.34
C LYS A 236 12.68 7.84 34.62
N TRP A 237 11.77 7.09 35.24
CA TRP A 237 11.21 5.89 34.63
C TRP A 237 10.44 6.18 33.33
N TRP A 238 9.83 7.37 33.22
CA TRP A 238 9.15 7.82 32.00
C TRP A 238 10.15 8.00 30.86
N PHE A 239 11.27 8.67 31.11
CA PHE A 239 12.34 8.80 30.12
C PHE A 239 12.89 7.44 29.68
N ASN A 240 13.13 6.54 30.64
CA ASN A 240 13.56 5.18 30.31
C ASN A 240 12.54 4.47 29.40
N HIS A 241 11.23 4.67 29.64
CA HIS A 241 10.19 4.11 28.78
C HIS A 241 10.24 4.68 27.35
N VAL A 242 10.32 6.00 27.22
CA VAL A 242 10.40 6.67 25.91
C VAL A 242 11.68 6.26 25.17
N SER A 243 12.83 6.21 25.84
CA SER A 243 14.09 5.76 25.23
C SER A 243 14.02 4.31 24.74
N ARG A 244 13.35 3.41 25.46
CA ARG A 244 13.11 2.03 25.00
C ARG A 244 12.28 2.00 23.71
N ILE A 245 11.28 2.87 23.59
CA ILE A 245 10.46 2.97 22.36
C ILE A 245 11.31 3.52 21.22
N GLU A 246 12.10 4.57 21.46
CA GLU A 246 13.00 5.17 20.46
C GLU A 246 14.02 4.15 19.94
N GLU A 247 14.63 3.37 20.83
CA GLU A 247 15.56 2.28 20.45
C GLU A 247 14.85 1.20 19.62
N ALA A 248 13.63 0.82 19.98
CA ALA A 248 12.84 -0.13 19.23
C ALA A 248 12.48 0.39 17.83
N MET A 249 12.13 1.68 17.71
CA MET A 249 11.91 2.33 16.41
C MET A 249 13.18 2.33 15.56
N LYS A 250 14.34 2.67 16.13
CA LYS A 250 15.62 2.63 15.40
C LYS A 250 15.99 1.23 14.91
N ALA A 251 15.65 0.20 15.68
CA ALA A 251 15.97 -1.18 15.35
C ALA A 251 15.01 -1.81 14.31
N ARG A 252 13.71 -1.50 14.37
CA ARG A 252 12.66 -2.20 13.59
C ARG A 252 11.84 -1.29 12.68
N GLY A 253 12.12 0.00 12.68
CA GLY A 253 11.31 1.01 11.99
C GLY A 253 10.12 1.51 12.82
N PRO A 254 9.35 2.48 12.29
CA PRO A 254 8.29 3.16 13.03
C PRO A 254 7.16 2.21 13.49
N THR A 255 6.94 1.09 12.80
CA THR A 255 5.94 0.07 13.16
C THR A 255 6.21 -0.61 14.50
N ALA A 256 7.39 -0.44 15.09
CA ALA A 256 7.72 -0.88 16.44
C ALA A 256 6.70 -0.39 17.50
N VAL A 257 6.04 0.75 17.28
CA VAL A 257 5.02 1.29 18.19
C VAL A 257 3.78 0.39 18.35
N ASN A 258 3.57 -0.55 17.44
CA ASN A 258 2.49 -1.53 17.53
C ASN A 258 2.76 -2.61 18.59
N TYR A 259 4.01 -2.72 19.05
CA TYR A 259 4.47 -3.75 19.98
C TYR A 259 5.10 -3.14 21.25
N ILE A 260 4.66 -1.94 21.66
CA ILE A 260 5.17 -1.27 22.87
C ILE A 260 4.89 -2.15 24.09
N ASP A 261 5.96 -2.58 24.74
CA ASP A 261 5.90 -3.29 26.00
C ASP A 261 5.92 -2.29 27.17
N VAL A 262 4.77 -2.18 27.85
CA VAL A 262 4.62 -1.32 29.03
C VAL A 262 5.00 -2.03 30.33
N SER A 263 5.28 -3.33 30.32
CA SER A 263 5.51 -4.12 31.54
C SER A 263 6.72 -3.63 32.34
N GLN A 264 7.81 -3.28 31.65
CA GLN A 264 9.00 -2.71 32.28
C GLN A 264 8.72 -1.35 32.89
N ALA A 265 8.00 -0.48 32.17
CA ALA A 265 7.61 0.83 32.70
C ALA A 265 6.66 0.68 33.89
N ALA A 266 5.72 -0.26 33.86
CA ALA A 266 4.84 -0.56 34.98
C ALA A 266 5.63 -1.10 36.20
N ALA A 267 6.65 -1.93 35.98
CA ALA A 267 7.54 -2.38 37.05
C ALA A 267 8.33 -1.21 37.66
N ASP A 268 8.86 -0.31 36.81
CA ASP A 268 9.56 0.90 37.24
C ASP A 268 8.61 1.81 38.08
N VAL A 269 7.34 1.96 37.66
CA VAL A 269 6.28 2.68 38.39
C VAL A 269 5.94 2.02 39.73
N ILE A 270 5.93 0.69 39.79
CA ILE A 270 5.68 -0.02 41.06
C ILE A 270 6.86 0.20 42.02
N ALA A 271 8.08 0.17 41.49
CA ALA A 271 9.32 0.36 42.24
C ALA A 271 9.49 1.76 42.81
N SER A 272 8.93 2.80 42.19
CA SER A 272 8.95 4.17 42.75
C SER A 272 8.18 4.29 44.08
N GLY A 273 7.25 3.38 44.36
CA GLY A 273 6.57 3.30 45.66
C GLY A 273 5.38 4.25 45.83
N CYS A 274 5.11 5.15 44.89
CA CYS A 274 3.95 6.05 44.93
C CYS A 274 2.62 5.29 44.76
N GLN A 275 1.87 5.07 45.84
CA GLN A 275 0.56 4.39 45.77
C GLN A 275 -0.55 5.24 45.11
N ARG A 276 -0.44 6.57 45.13
CA ARG A 276 -1.50 7.46 44.60
C ARG A 276 -1.52 7.55 43.08
N CYS A 277 -0.35 7.49 42.47
CA CYS A 277 -0.16 7.69 41.04
C CYS A 277 0.06 6.37 40.29
N ARG A 278 0.33 5.26 40.98
CA ARG A 278 0.60 3.94 40.37
C ARG A 278 -0.49 3.49 39.39
N ASP A 279 -1.74 3.41 39.85
CA ASP A 279 -2.83 2.87 39.02
C ASP A 279 -3.15 3.79 37.85
N ALA A 280 -3.11 5.11 38.07
CA ALA A 280 -3.27 6.11 37.01
C ALA A 280 -2.14 6.04 35.98
N ALA A 281 -0.88 6.00 36.43
CA ALA A 281 0.30 5.94 35.56
C ALA A 281 0.30 4.69 34.66
N ILE A 282 -0.16 3.54 35.15
CA ILE A 282 -0.27 2.33 34.33
C ILE A 282 -1.32 2.50 33.21
N VAL A 283 -2.46 3.12 33.51
CA VAL A 283 -3.50 3.41 32.50
C VAL A 283 -2.98 4.41 31.47
N GLU A 284 -2.34 5.47 31.93
CA GLU A 284 -1.80 6.53 31.09
C GLU A 284 -0.65 6.06 30.18
N LEU A 285 0.19 5.13 30.63
CA LEU A 285 1.19 4.46 29.78
C LEU A 285 0.54 3.79 28.56
N HIS A 286 -0.60 3.14 28.78
CA HIS A 286 -1.34 2.48 27.72
C HIS A 286 -2.04 3.48 26.79
N ASP A 287 -2.59 4.56 27.33
CA ASP A 287 -3.22 5.62 26.54
C ASP A 287 -2.21 6.42 25.72
N PHE A 288 -1.03 6.70 26.27
CA PHE A 288 0.11 7.23 25.53
C PHE A 288 0.48 6.32 24.36
N GLY A 289 0.57 5.00 24.59
CA GLY A 289 0.86 4.05 23.52
C GLY A 289 -0.19 4.08 22.40
N LYS A 290 -1.48 4.29 22.72
CA LYS A 290 -2.53 4.48 21.70
C LYS A 290 -2.36 5.77 20.93
N ALA A 291 -2.12 6.88 21.64
CA ALA A 291 -1.91 8.19 21.03
C ALA A 291 -0.69 8.17 20.09
N LEU A 292 0.42 7.55 20.52
CA LEU A 292 1.63 7.43 19.71
C LEU A 292 1.39 6.64 18.42
N ARG A 293 0.65 5.52 18.50
CA ARG A 293 0.27 4.75 17.29
C ARG A 293 -0.59 5.55 16.33
N TRP A 294 -1.50 6.36 16.87
CA TRP A 294 -2.33 7.24 16.05
C TRP A 294 -1.49 8.29 15.34
N GLU A 295 -0.56 8.94 16.05
CA GLU A 295 0.28 10.00 15.49
C GLU A 295 1.28 9.46 14.46
N VAL A 296 1.91 8.31 14.72
CA VAL A 296 2.77 7.64 13.72
C VAL A 296 1.99 7.34 12.43
N LYS A 297 0.73 6.91 12.54
CA LYS A 297 -0.12 6.70 11.37
C LYS A 297 -0.45 8.02 10.65
N ASN A 298 -0.65 9.10 11.39
CA ASN A 298 -0.90 10.44 10.85
C ASN A 298 0.32 10.98 10.08
N GLU A 299 1.53 10.80 10.62
CA GLU A 299 2.80 11.15 9.95
C GLU A 299 2.96 10.41 8.62
N LYS A 300 2.49 9.16 8.53
CA LYS A 300 2.52 8.37 7.30
C LYS A 300 1.67 9.01 6.20
N SER A 301 0.53 9.59 6.55
CA SER A 301 -0.35 10.32 5.62
C SER A 301 0.17 11.71 5.25
N ASN A 302 1.02 12.32 6.07
CA ASN A 302 1.63 13.62 5.80
C ASN A 302 2.89 13.52 4.92
N ALA A 303 3.54 12.36 4.92
CA ALA A 303 4.66 12.10 4.03
C ALA A 303 4.16 11.99 2.59
N SER A 304 4.62 12.89 1.71
CA SER A 304 4.32 12.86 0.28
C SER A 304 5.54 12.45 -0.53
N LEU A 305 5.35 11.50 -1.45
CA LEU A 305 6.33 11.16 -2.48
C LEU A 305 5.74 11.49 -3.85
N GLU A 306 6.40 12.38 -4.59
CA GLU A 306 6.04 12.62 -5.99
C GLU A 306 6.75 11.60 -6.88
N ILE A 307 6.00 10.93 -7.75
CA ILE A 307 6.51 9.90 -8.65
C ILE A 307 6.45 10.40 -10.09
N TYR A 308 7.57 10.27 -10.80
CA TYR A 308 7.72 10.70 -12.19
C TYR A 308 8.17 9.50 -13.05
N PHE A 309 7.61 9.35 -14.25
CA PHE A 309 7.89 8.25 -15.19
C PHE A 309 8.27 8.71 -16.60
#